data_AF-A0A9D8LH65-F1
#
_entry.id   AF-A0A9D8LH65-F1
#
_cell.length_a   1.000
_cell.length_b   1.000
_cell.length_c   1.000
_cell.angle_alpha   90.00
_cell.angle_beta   90.00
_cell.angle_gamma   90.00
#
_symmetry.space_group_name_H-M   'P 1'
#
loop_
_entity.id
_entity.type
_entity.pdbx_description
1 polymer ?
#
loop_
_entity_poly.entity_id
_entity_poly.type
_entity_poly.pdbx_seq_one_letter_code
_entity_poly.pdbx_strand_id
1 'polypeptide(L)'
;PARDASPDRKARYHDPDTPPGHGYLAFYLGLREIERVDTLIHLGTHGTTEWLPGKAVALSAACWPRLASGALPVIYPYVVDDPGEAAPAKRRLSALTLGHLPPPFAASEAAGEAALLRDLVEEHAQAQVLDPRRAEIVAREILDRAQASGLAAACGVTPGQDMPSALAALDAHLCDLAEMQFRDGLHIFGSSEADPESAANERRNLLKALDARFVPPGPAGAPQRGRPDVLPTGRNLSTLDPRAVPTRAAARLGVLAAEAVVARHLQDEGDYPRRIVMDLWASPTLRSGGEDIAHALHLMGVAPVWDHGSTRVTGFAITPQAKLTQPRLDVTIRISGAFRDTFPAQITLLDTAARAVAALDEPEEWNEPAAARRRGETGSRIFGAAPGRYGAAMADRALDGDWRSRDELGAAYLAASSHAYGGADGSGRADIGFAARVAAADAFIHASDTAGRDILEATSAADAIGGFVAAMQALGGEAVTYSLDTSDPQAPKARTLAEDVSRIVHGRLCHPRWIESHLAHGWRGAAELAEAVDALFVYAAGTDAVSDALFDAVFQAYCGNATTWQALEAVNAPAAASIRSRLAEAQTRGLWRSRLNSTALLAAEREAAE
;
A
#
# COMPACT_ATOMS: atom_id res chain seq x y z
N PRO A 1 -3.93 17.78 18.01
CA PRO A 1 -4.81 17.28 19.10
C PRO A 1 -5.43 15.93 18.69
N ALA A 2 -5.73 15.05 19.65
CA ALA A 2 -6.52 13.85 19.37
C ALA A 2 -7.93 14.24 18.90
N ARG A 3 -8.46 13.53 17.90
CA ARG A 3 -9.76 13.84 17.29
C ARG A 3 -10.92 13.75 18.28
N ASP A 4 -10.87 12.77 19.18
CA ASP A 4 -11.77 12.62 20.31
C ASP A 4 -11.04 11.95 21.51
N ALA A 5 -11.80 11.62 22.56
CA ALA A 5 -11.28 10.94 23.75
C ALA A 5 -11.37 9.40 23.66
N SER A 6 -11.66 8.85 22.47
CA SER A 6 -11.77 7.40 22.27
C SER A 6 -10.44 6.69 22.50
N PRO A 7 -10.43 5.48 23.10
CA PRO A 7 -9.25 4.63 23.12
C PRO A 7 -8.86 4.17 21.71
N ASP A 8 -9.84 3.83 20.87
CA ASP A 8 -9.66 3.48 19.47
C ASP A 8 -9.53 4.77 18.64
N ARG A 9 -8.28 5.17 18.38
CA ARG A 9 -7.92 6.47 17.80
C ARG A 9 -7.87 6.42 16.28
N LYS A 10 -7.19 5.43 15.70
CA LYS A 10 -6.95 5.37 14.25
C LYS A 10 -8.24 5.15 13.45
N ALA A 11 -9.15 4.29 13.92
CA ALA A 11 -10.43 4.00 13.25
C ALA A 11 -11.29 5.24 12.96
N ARG A 12 -11.17 6.29 13.77
CA ARG A 12 -11.96 7.52 13.63
C ARG A 12 -11.21 8.67 12.98
N TYR A 13 -9.89 8.56 12.76
CA TYR A 13 -9.09 9.67 12.21
C TYR A 13 -9.58 10.09 10.84
N HIS A 14 -9.98 9.13 10.01
CA HIS A 14 -10.50 9.34 8.67
C HIS A 14 -12.01 9.06 8.56
N ASP A 15 -12.75 9.12 9.67
CA ASP A 15 -14.21 9.02 9.66
C ASP A 15 -14.81 10.43 9.49
N PRO A 16 -15.38 10.83 8.34
CA PRO A 16 -15.97 12.15 8.19
C PRO A 16 -17.48 12.19 8.47
N ASP A 17 -18.02 11.25 9.24
CA ASP A 17 -19.35 11.40 9.85
C ASP A 17 -19.26 11.58 11.36
N THR A 18 -18.13 11.21 11.98
CA THR A 18 -17.85 11.39 13.39
C THR A 18 -17.33 12.80 13.65
N PRO A 19 -18.10 13.67 14.33
CA PRO A 19 -17.64 14.99 14.71
C PRO A 19 -16.38 14.92 15.60
N PRO A 20 -15.49 15.91 15.55
CA PRO A 20 -14.41 16.02 16.51
C PRO A 20 -14.98 16.27 17.92
N GLY A 21 -14.29 15.75 18.93
CA GLY A 21 -14.61 16.02 20.33
C GLY A 21 -14.41 17.48 20.71
N HIS A 22 -15.03 17.91 21.82
CA HIS A 22 -14.94 19.30 22.28
C HIS A 22 -13.50 19.78 22.53
N GLY A 23 -12.62 18.90 23.03
CA GLY A 23 -11.20 19.24 23.25
C GLY A 23 -10.46 19.59 21.95
N TYR A 24 -10.80 18.92 20.84
CA TYR A 24 -10.23 19.22 19.53
C TYR A 24 -10.65 20.62 19.05
N LEU A 25 -11.93 20.96 19.17
CA LEU A 25 -12.42 22.30 18.82
C LEU A 25 -11.85 23.38 19.74
N ALA A 26 -11.79 23.12 21.05
CA ALA A 26 -11.23 24.04 22.02
C ALA A 26 -9.77 24.37 21.72
N PHE A 27 -8.98 23.39 21.27
CA PHE A 27 -7.60 23.61 20.82
C PHE A 27 -7.54 24.64 19.67
N TYR A 28 -8.30 24.44 18.60
CA TYR A 28 -8.29 25.36 17.45
C TYR A 28 -8.91 26.73 17.78
N LEU A 29 -9.95 26.77 18.61
CA LEU A 29 -10.52 28.02 19.11
C LEU A 29 -9.52 28.77 20.00
N GLY A 30 -8.75 28.07 20.84
CA GLY A 30 -7.68 28.66 21.63
C GLY A 30 -6.62 29.30 20.75
N LEU A 31 -6.14 28.60 19.71
CA LEU A 31 -5.19 29.17 18.76
C LEU A 31 -5.71 30.44 18.07
N ARG A 32 -7.00 30.45 17.71
CA ARG A 32 -7.62 31.56 16.96
C ARG A 32 -7.99 32.76 17.82
N GLU A 33 -8.63 32.53 18.96
CA GLU A 33 -9.31 33.58 19.73
C GLU A 33 -8.48 34.03 20.95
N ILE A 34 -7.66 33.12 21.51
CA ILE A 34 -6.80 33.39 22.68
C ILE A 34 -5.40 33.74 22.22
N GLU A 35 -4.69 32.81 21.57
CA GLU A 35 -3.32 33.02 21.09
C GLU A 35 -3.27 33.93 19.86
N ARG A 36 -4.36 34.00 19.10
CA ARG A 36 -4.53 34.85 17.91
C ARG A 36 -3.39 34.67 16.91
N VAL A 37 -3.06 33.41 16.62
CA VAL A 37 -2.01 33.08 15.65
C VAL A 37 -2.37 33.60 14.26
N ASP A 38 -1.37 34.07 13.51
CA ASP A 38 -1.58 34.59 12.16
C ASP A 38 -1.72 33.47 11.11
N THR A 39 -1.18 32.29 11.38
CA THR A 39 -1.16 31.14 10.46
C THR A 39 -1.05 29.83 11.22
N LEU A 40 -1.42 28.74 10.56
CA LEU A 40 -1.16 27.37 11.00
C LEU A 40 -0.10 26.74 10.10
N ILE A 41 0.83 25.99 10.72
CA ILE A 41 1.70 25.05 10.01
C ILE A 41 1.32 23.66 10.46
N HIS A 42 0.76 22.85 9.56
CA HIS A 42 0.49 21.45 9.81
C HIS A 42 1.68 20.62 9.34
N LEU A 43 2.11 19.63 10.14
CA LEU A 43 3.22 18.74 9.81
C LEU A 43 2.73 17.29 9.74
N GLY A 44 3.11 16.58 8.68
CA GLY A 44 2.77 15.17 8.44
C GLY A 44 1.68 14.97 7.38
N THR A 45 1.73 13.84 6.68
CA THR A 45 0.87 13.50 5.52
C THR A 45 -0.53 13.03 5.88
N HIS A 46 -0.86 12.88 7.18
CA HIS A 46 -2.15 12.36 7.64
C HIS A 46 -2.74 13.26 8.74
N GLY A 47 -2.98 14.53 8.43
CA GLY A 47 -3.68 15.43 9.33
C GLY A 47 -5.12 14.97 9.55
N THR A 48 -5.70 15.23 10.71
CA THR A 48 -7.11 14.83 10.99
C THR A 48 -8.13 15.87 10.55
N THR A 49 -7.70 17.09 10.25
CA THR A 49 -8.58 18.26 10.10
C THR A 49 -9.30 18.24 8.76
N GLU A 50 -8.56 17.92 7.70
CA GLU A 50 -9.02 17.74 6.33
C GLU A 50 -10.00 16.57 6.19
N TRP A 51 -10.02 15.63 7.13
CA TRP A 51 -10.92 14.48 7.16
C TRP A 51 -12.10 14.64 8.13
N LEU A 52 -12.30 15.83 8.72
CA LEU A 52 -13.48 16.09 9.56
C LEU A 52 -14.78 16.11 8.72
N PRO A 53 -15.96 15.97 9.35
CA PRO A 53 -17.21 15.89 8.59
C PRO A 53 -17.53 17.14 7.78
N GLY A 54 -18.07 16.94 6.57
CA GLY A 54 -18.50 18.01 5.69
C GLY A 54 -18.27 17.73 4.21
N LYS A 55 -18.44 18.77 3.39
CA LYS A 55 -18.27 18.67 1.93
C LYS A 55 -16.84 18.27 1.55
N ALA A 56 -16.69 17.57 0.42
CA ALA A 56 -15.39 17.17 -0.14
C ALA A 56 -14.57 18.36 -0.69
N VAL A 57 -15.23 19.45 -1.08
CA VAL A 57 -14.61 20.69 -1.57
C VAL A 57 -15.58 21.86 -1.36
N ALA A 58 -15.07 23.10 -1.37
CA ALA A 58 -15.88 24.33 -1.20
C ALA A 58 -16.73 24.28 0.07
N LEU A 59 -16.03 24.22 1.21
CA LEU A 59 -16.65 24.02 2.52
C LEU A 59 -17.69 25.10 2.84
N SER A 60 -18.79 24.67 3.44
CA SER A 60 -19.80 25.57 4.00
C SER A 60 -19.40 26.01 5.41
N ALA A 61 -20.10 27.01 5.95
CA ALA A 61 -19.93 27.43 7.35
C ALA A 61 -20.22 26.32 8.38
N ALA A 62 -20.99 25.29 7.99
CA ALA A 62 -21.30 24.13 8.83
C ALA A 62 -20.30 22.97 8.72
N CYS A 63 -19.28 23.07 7.84
CA CYS A 63 -18.29 22.02 7.70
C CYS A 63 -17.27 22.10 8.84
N TRP A 64 -16.99 20.96 9.47
CA TRP A 64 -16.10 20.89 10.64
C TRP A 64 -14.67 21.34 10.40
N PRO A 65 -14.02 21.07 9.24
CA PRO A 65 -12.70 21.65 8.99
C PRO A 65 -12.73 23.19 9.02
N ARG A 66 -13.79 23.80 8.48
CA ARG A 66 -13.99 25.26 8.50
C ARG A 66 -14.30 25.80 9.89
N LEU A 67 -15.04 25.04 10.71
CA LEU A 67 -15.31 25.42 12.11
C LEU A 67 -14.03 25.39 12.95
N ALA A 68 -13.15 24.41 12.71
CA ALA A 68 -11.85 24.30 13.35
C ALA A 68 -10.89 25.43 12.91
N SER A 69 -10.45 25.42 11.66
CA SER A 69 -9.42 26.36 11.18
C SER A 69 -9.92 27.80 10.99
N GLY A 70 -11.22 28.01 10.84
CA GLY A 70 -11.78 29.33 10.56
C GLY A 70 -11.23 29.89 9.25
N ALA A 71 -10.72 31.12 9.30
CA ALA A 71 -10.10 31.81 8.17
C ALA A 71 -8.56 31.80 8.22
N LEU A 72 -7.95 31.05 9.14
CA LEU A 72 -6.50 31.00 9.26
C LEU A 72 -5.88 30.41 7.98
N PRO A 73 -4.82 31.04 7.43
CA PRO A 73 -3.97 30.40 6.44
C PRO A 73 -3.39 29.10 6.98
N VAL A 74 -3.39 28.06 6.16
CA VAL A 74 -2.78 26.77 6.49
C VAL A 74 -1.61 26.54 5.54
N ILE A 75 -0.40 26.52 6.07
CA ILE A 75 0.81 26.07 5.36
C ILE A 75 1.03 24.62 5.72
N TYR A 76 1.27 23.78 4.72
CA TYR A 76 1.33 22.35 4.92
C TYR A 76 2.52 21.76 4.15
N PRO A 77 3.71 21.62 4.77
CA PRO A 77 4.77 20.78 4.22
C PRO A 77 4.23 19.38 3.90
N TYR A 78 4.33 18.97 2.65
CA TYR A 78 3.76 17.72 2.14
C TYR A 78 4.73 17.02 1.21
N VAL A 79 4.84 15.69 1.29
CA VAL A 79 5.76 14.95 0.45
C VAL A 79 5.31 15.01 -1.02
N VAL A 80 6.25 15.27 -1.95
CA VAL A 80 5.93 15.48 -3.38
C VAL A 80 5.34 14.24 -4.06
N ASP A 81 5.64 13.05 -3.54
CA ASP A 81 5.23 11.77 -4.11
C ASP A 81 3.91 11.25 -3.51
N ASP A 82 3.20 12.02 -2.68
CA ASP A 82 1.87 11.65 -2.18
C ASP A 82 0.76 12.66 -2.58
N PRO A 83 0.50 12.81 -3.89
CA PRO A 83 -0.39 13.85 -4.40
C PRO A 83 -1.87 13.63 -4.04
N GLY A 84 -2.30 12.38 -3.87
CA GLY A 84 -3.70 12.04 -3.62
C GLY A 84 -4.17 12.53 -2.25
N GLU A 85 -3.32 12.43 -1.23
CA GLU A 85 -3.64 12.89 0.13
C GLU A 85 -3.47 14.40 0.31
N ALA A 86 -2.57 15.02 -0.45
CA ALA A 86 -2.44 16.48 -0.48
C ALA A 86 -3.71 17.17 -1.03
N ALA A 87 -4.51 16.49 -1.85
CA ALA A 87 -5.69 17.07 -2.48
C ALA A 87 -6.81 17.46 -1.47
N PRO A 88 -7.24 16.59 -0.53
CA PRO A 88 -8.09 16.97 0.59
C PRO A 88 -7.59 18.19 1.36
N ALA A 89 -6.30 18.24 1.72
CA ALA A 89 -5.73 19.38 2.43
C ALA A 89 -5.92 20.70 1.64
N LYS A 90 -5.64 20.71 0.33
CA LYS A 90 -5.90 21.88 -0.52
C LYS A 90 -7.39 22.23 -0.62
N ARG A 91 -8.24 21.24 -0.89
CA ARG A 91 -9.66 21.45 -1.22
C ARG A 91 -10.52 21.78 0.00
N ARG A 92 -10.15 21.26 1.16
CA ARG A 92 -10.94 21.34 2.40
C ARG A 92 -10.34 22.32 3.41
N LEU A 93 -9.02 22.53 3.42
CA LEU A 93 -8.38 23.50 4.31
C LEU A 93 -7.90 24.76 3.59
N SER A 94 -8.00 24.83 2.26
CA SER A 94 -7.35 25.87 1.45
C SER A 94 -5.84 25.92 1.71
N ALA A 95 -5.24 24.77 2.02
CA ALA A 95 -3.84 24.70 2.41
C ALA A 95 -2.89 25.00 1.26
N LEU A 96 -1.82 25.75 1.57
CA LEU A 96 -0.62 25.83 0.75
C LEU A 96 0.22 24.59 1.02
N THR A 97 0.05 23.56 0.20
CA THR A 97 0.82 22.32 0.31
C THR A 97 2.21 22.51 -0.28
N LEU A 98 3.18 22.78 0.60
CA LEU A 98 4.55 23.05 0.23
C LEU A 98 5.28 21.71 0.04
N GLY A 99 5.53 21.33 -1.22
CA GLY A 99 6.18 20.07 -1.55
C GLY A 99 7.55 19.93 -0.88
N HIS A 100 7.87 18.78 -0.30
CA HIS A 100 9.20 18.44 0.17
C HIS A 100 9.71 17.13 -0.43
N LEU A 101 11.03 16.94 -0.41
CA LEU A 101 11.67 15.72 -0.90
C LEU A 101 11.16 14.47 -0.17
N PRO A 102 11.02 13.34 -0.87
CA PRO A 102 10.92 12.05 -0.19
C PRO A 102 12.27 11.70 0.47
N PRO A 103 12.29 10.76 1.43
CA PRO A 103 13.54 10.25 1.99
C PRO A 103 14.46 9.65 0.91
N PRO A 104 15.79 9.69 1.10
CA PRO A 104 16.73 9.04 0.20
C PRO A 104 16.51 7.52 0.21
N PHE A 105 16.93 6.84 -0.86
CA PHE A 105 16.90 5.38 -0.93
C PHE A 105 18.29 4.80 -0.72
N ALA A 106 18.32 3.64 -0.07
CA ALA A 106 19.45 2.73 -0.10
C ALA A 106 19.16 1.63 -1.10
N ALA A 107 20.19 1.22 -1.84
CA ALA A 107 20.20 -0.11 -2.42
C ALA A 107 20.40 -1.12 -1.28
N SER A 108 19.62 -2.19 -1.26
CA SER A 108 19.91 -3.33 -0.41
C SER A 108 21.18 -3.99 -0.92
N GLU A 109 22.08 -4.37 -0.03
CA GLU A 109 22.96 -5.51 -0.30
C GLU A 109 22.36 -6.69 0.44
N ALA A 110 22.72 -7.93 0.08
CA ALA A 110 22.29 -9.06 0.90
C ALA A 110 22.87 -8.91 2.31
N ALA A 111 22.04 -9.09 3.35
CA ALA A 111 22.44 -8.99 4.75
C ALA A 111 21.91 -10.17 5.57
N GLY A 112 22.55 -10.45 6.71
CA GLY A 112 22.16 -11.53 7.61
C GLY A 112 22.14 -12.90 6.91
N GLU A 113 21.06 -13.66 7.11
CA GLU A 113 20.92 -15.01 6.52
C GLU A 113 20.89 -14.99 4.99
N ALA A 114 20.34 -13.94 4.37
CA ALA A 114 20.34 -13.82 2.91
C ALA A 114 21.76 -13.67 2.34
N ALA A 115 22.65 -12.96 3.04
CA ALA A 115 24.06 -12.87 2.65
C ALA A 115 24.76 -14.22 2.75
N LEU A 116 24.55 -14.93 3.86
CA LEU A 116 25.12 -16.26 4.08
C LEU A 116 24.66 -17.26 3.02
N LEU A 117 23.36 -17.25 2.68
CA LEU A 117 22.82 -18.09 1.62
C LEU A 117 23.40 -17.76 0.25
N ARG A 118 23.59 -16.47 -0.08
CA ARG A 118 24.25 -16.07 -1.32
C ARG A 118 25.68 -16.59 -1.40
N ASP A 119 26.46 -16.43 -0.34
CA ASP A 119 27.84 -16.92 -0.29
C ASP A 119 27.90 -18.45 -0.45
N LEU A 120 26.93 -19.18 0.14
CA LEU A 120 26.80 -20.63 -0.06
C LEU A 120 26.40 -21.01 -1.49
N VAL A 121 25.51 -20.24 -2.14
CA VAL A 121 25.14 -20.45 -3.55
C VAL A 121 26.35 -20.25 -4.47
N GLU A 122 27.17 -19.22 -4.21
CA GLU A 122 28.43 -19.00 -4.92
C GLU A 122 29.42 -20.15 -4.69
N GLU A 123 29.57 -20.61 -3.44
CA GLU A 123 30.41 -21.78 -3.11
C GLU A 123 29.91 -23.04 -3.84
N HIS A 124 28.60 -23.27 -3.86
CA HIS A 124 27.99 -24.40 -4.56
C HIS A 124 28.30 -24.34 -6.06
N ALA A 125 28.13 -23.18 -6.70
CA ALA A 125 28.44 -23.01 -8.13
C ALA A 125 29.91 -23.30 -8.44
N GLN A 126 30.85 -22.89 -7.58
CA GLN A 126 32.27 -23.22 -7.72
C GLN A 126 32.54 -24.72 -7.50
N ALA A 127 31.91 -25.31 -6.48
CA ALA A 127 32.08 -26.72 -6.13
C ALA A 127 31.51 -27.65 -7.21
N GLN A 128 30.45 -27.28 -7.92
CA GLN A 128 29.88 -28.10 -9.01
C GLN A 128 30.92 -28.47 -10.08
N VAL A 129 31.87 -27.58 -10.35
CA VAL A 129 32.92 -27.81 -11.36
C VAL A 129 34.13 -28.54 -10.78
N LEU A 130 34.48 -28.27 -9.52
CA LEU A 130 35.75 -28.71 -8.91
C LEU A 130 35.62 -29.97 -8.05
N ASP A 131 34.52 -30.14 -7.34
CA ASP A 131 34.25 -31.27 -6.43
C ASP A 131 32.73 -31.51 -6.26
N PRO A 132 32.13 -32.39 -7.07
CA PRO A 132 30.70 -32.69 -7.01
C PRO A 132 30.21 -33.19 -5.65
N ARG A 133 31.05 -33.88 -4.87
CA ARG A 133 30.66 -34.38 -3.54
C ARG A 133 30.53 -33.22 -2.55
N ARG A 134 31.41 -32.23 -2.64
CA ARG A 134 31.30 -31.00 -1.86
C ARG A 134 30.06 -30.21 -2.27
N ALA A 135 29.76 -30.12 -3.56
CA ALA A 135 28.56 -29.43 -4.04
C ALA A 135 27.28 -30.01 -3.43
N GLU A 136 27.14 -31.34 -3.34
CA GLU A 136 25.99 -31.98 -2.69
C GLU A 136 25.85 -31.62 -1.20
N ILE A 137 26.97 -31.46 -0.48
CA ILE A 137 26.93 -31.04 0.94
C ILE A 137 26.46 -29.59 1.06
N VAL A 138 27.03 -28.70 0.26
CA VAL A 138 26.67 -27.27 0.27
C VAL A 138 25.21 -27.08 -0.16
N ALA A 139 24.73 -27.82 -1.17
CA ALA A 139 23.34 -27.78 -1.62
C ALA A 139 22.34 -28.13 -0.50
N ARG A 140 22.65 -29.14 0.31
CA ARG A 140 21.80 -29.51 1.45
C ARG A 140 21.84 -28.45 2.57
N GLU A 141 23.01 -27.89 2.86
CA GLU A 141 23.14 -26.79 3.83
C GLU A 141 22.31 -25.55 3.39
N ILE A 142 22.35 -25.20 2.08
CA ILE A 142 21.54 -24.11 1.53
C ILE A 142 20.05 -24.37 1.79
N LEU A 143 19.55 -25.57 1.45
CA LEU A 143 18.13 -25.90 1.66
C LEU A 143 17.75 -25.91 3.14
N ASP A 144 18.56 -26.51 4.01
CA ASP A 144 18.27 -26.58 5.44
C ASP A 144 18.17 -25.17 6.06
N ARG A 145 19.07 -24.26 5.66
CA ARG A 145 19.04 -22.84 6.07
C ARG A 145 17.87 -22.06 5.46
N ALA A 146 17.59 -22.26 4.18
CA ALA A 146 16.48 -21.62 3.51
C ALA A 146 15.13 -22.07 4.12
N GLN A 147 15.01 -23.33 4.54
CA GLN A 147 13.84 -23.83 5.27
C GLN A 147 13.74 -23.22 6.67
N ALA A 148 14.84 -23.18 7.42
CA ALA A 148 14.86 -22.63 8.77
C ALA A 148 14.52 -21.12 8.81
N SER A 149 14.95 -20.37 7.81
CA SER A 149 14.67 -18.93 7.67
C SER A 149 13.32 -18.61 7.04
N GLY A 150 12.62 -19.60 6.47
CA GLY A 150 11.38 -19.40 5.72
C GLY A 150 11.58 -18.96 4.26
N LEU A 151 12.82 -18.68 3.83
CA LEU A 151 13.14 -18.27 2.46
C LEU A 151 12.82 -19.34 1.41
N ALA A 152 12.90 -20.63 1.75
CA ALA A 152 12.54 -21.72 0.84
C ALA A 152 11.07 -21.63 0.41
N ALA A 153 10.15 -21.53 1.38
CA ALA A 153 8.72 -21.39 1.09
C ALA A 153 8.43 -20.10 0.31
N ALA A 154 9.16 -19.02 0.62
CA ALA A 154 9.01 -17.72 -0.01
C ALA A 154 9.45 -17.63 -1.46
N CYS A 155 10.21 -18.60 -1.98
CA CYS A 155 10.57 -18.67 -3.40
C CYS A 155 9.90 -19.86 -4.10
N GLY A 156 8.83 -20.41 -3.50
CA GLY A 156 8.06 -21.51 -4.08
C GLY A 156 8.75 -22.86 -4.02
N VAL A 157 9.80 -23.02 -3.19
CA VAL A 157 10.47 -24.32 -3.04
C VAL A 157 9.56 -25.29 -2.29
N THR A 158 9.13 -26.35 -2.97
CA THR A 158 8.19 -27.34 -2.42
C THR A 158 8.92 -28.57 -1.86
N PRO A 159 8.34 -29.26 -0.86
CA PRO A 159 8.86 -30.53 -0.40
C PRO A 159 8.92 -31.56 -1.55
N GLY A 160 10.12 -32.03 -1.89
CA GLY A 160 10.33 -33.03 -2.95
C GLY A 160 10.67 -32.45 -4.33
N GLN A 161 10.76 -31.12 -4.47
CA GLN A 161 11.34 -30.49 -5.65
C GLN A 161 12.80 -30.93 -5.85
N ASP A 162 13.23 -31.05 -7.11
CA ASP A 162 14.61 -31.41 -7.40
C ASP A 162 15.57 -30.30 -6.96
N MET A 163 16.75 -30.71 -6.47
CA MET A 163 17.74 -29.81 -5.90
C MET A 163 18.16 -28.68 -6.88
N PRO A 164 18.45 -28.94 -8.18
CA PRO A 164 18.76 -27.88 -9.13
C PRO A 164 17.67 -26.82 -9.24
N SER A 165 16.40 -27.21 -9.39
CA SER A 165 15.29 -26.26 -9.48
C SER A 165 15.11 -25.46 -8.19
N ALA A 166 15.27 -26.11 -7.04
CA ALA A 166 15.15 -25.44 -5.74
C ALA A 166 16.26 -24.39 -5.54
N LEU A 167 17.50 -24.71 -5.91
CA LEU A 167 18.62 -23.77 -5.83
C LEU A 167 18.48 -22.62 -6.83
N ALA A 168 17.97 -22.87 -8.04
CA ALA A 168 17.71 -21.82 -9.02
C ALA A 168 16.62 -20.84 -8.54
N ALA A 169 15.55 -21.35 -7.92
CA ALA A 169 14.51 -20.51 -7.33
C ALA A 169 15.05 -19.65 -6.17
N LEU A 170 15.89 -20.24 -5.31
CA LEU A 170 16.56 -19.53 -4.22
C LEU A 170 17.51 -18.45 -4.74
N ASP A 171 18.36 -18.76 -5.72
CA ASP A 171 19.30 -17.80 -6.32
C ASP A 171 18.57 -16.60 -6.94
N ALA A 172 17.51 -16.86 -7.71
CA ALA A 172 16.66 -15.80 -8.27
C ALA A 172 16.04 -14.91 -7.18
N HIS A 173 15.56 -15.50 -6.08
CA HIS A 173 15.00 -14.75 -4.96
C HIS A 173 16.06 -13.93 -4.21
N LEU A 174 17.26 -14.47 -4.01
CA LEU A 174 18.37 -13.75 -3.38
C LEU A 174 18.85 -12.58 -4.24
N CYS A 175 18.82 -12.71 -5.57
CA CYS A 175 19.08 -11.61 -6.48
C CYS A 175 18.01 -10.52 -6.36
N ASP A 176 16.73 -10.90 -6.33
CA ASP A 176 15.61 -9.95 -6.16
C ASP A 176 15.66 -9.23 -4.80
N LEU A 177 16.12 -9.90 -3.74
CA LEU A 177 16.39 -9.30 -2.43
C LEU A 177 17.53 -8.28 -2.50
N ALA A 178 18.62 -8.60 -3.21
CA ALA A 178 19.76 -7.69 -3.38
C ALA A 178 19.43 -6.48 -4.28
N GLU A 179 18.42 -6.56 -5.14
CA GLU A 179 17.96 -5.42 -5.95
C GLU A 179 16.92 -4.55 -5.22
N MET A 180 16.45 -4.98 -4.05
CA MET A 180 15.43 -4.24 -3.31
C MET A 180 15.92 -2.85 -2.90
N GLN A 181 15.05 -1.85 -3.06
CA GLN A 181 15.28 -0.50 -2.57
C GLN A 181 14.35 -0.22 -1.39
N PHE A 182 14.87 0.47 -0.38
CA PHE A 182 14.11 0.97 0.76
C PHE A 182 14.59 2.37 1.15
N ARG A 183 13.79 3.07 1.95
CA ARG A 183 14.15 4.39 2.49
C ARG A 183 15.29 4.31 3.49
N ASP A 184 16.35 5.07 3.25
CA ASP A 184 17.55 5.15 4.09
C ASP A 184 17.36 6.25 5.15
N GLY A 185 16.45 5.99 6.10
CA GLY A 185 16.02 6.95 7.10
C GLY A 185 14.89 7.87 6.61
N LEU A 186 14.86 9.09 7.13
CA LEU A 186 13.74 10.05 6.95
C LEU A 186 14.21 11.37 6.34
N HIS A 187 13.29 12.05 5.64
CA HIS A 187 13.55 13.40 5.17
C HIS A 187 13.53 14.40 6.33
N ILE A 188 14.47 15.34 6.33
CA ILE A 188 14.46 16.51 7.21
C ILE A 188 14.13 17.72 6.36
N PHE A 189 12.96 18.34 6.63
CA PHE A 189 12.50 19.49 5.84
C PHE A 189 13.56 20.58 5.75
N GLY A 190 13.89 20.98 4.53
CA GLY A 190 14.91 21.97 4.27
C GLY A 190 16.33 21.47 4.55
N SER A 191 16.60 20.17 4.51
CA SER A 191 17.96 19.62 4.61
C SER A 191 18.11 18.41 3.69
N SER A 192 19.05 18.47 2.75
CA SER A 192 19.41 17.35 1.89
C SER A 192 20.79 17.59 1.30
N GLU A 193 21.69 16.62 1.49
CA GLU A 193 23.01 16.62 0.83
C GLU A 193 22.89 16.16 -0.62
N ALA A 194 21.95 15.25 -0.91
CA ALA A 194 21.70 14.73 -2.24
C ALA A 194 21.04 15.76 -3.18
N ASP A 195 20.20 16.65 -2.64
CA ASP A 195 19.55 17.73 -3.39
C ASP A 195 19.48 19.03 -2.56
N PRO A 196 20.60 19.77 -2.48
CA PRO A 196 20.68 21.01 -1.72
C PRO A 196 19.82 22.14 -2.33
N GLU A 197 19.49 22.07 -3.62
CA GLU A 197 18.65 23.07 -4.28
C GLU A 197 17.20 22.96 -3.80
N SER A 198 16.64 21.76 -3.81
CA SER A 198 15.33 21.45 -3.25
C SER A 198 15.24 21.84 -1.77
N ALA A 199 16.22 21.43 -0.95
CA ALA A 199 16.27 21.81 0.46
C ALA A 199 16.32 23.34 0.67
N ALA A 200 17.10 24.07 -0.13
CA ALA A 200 17.12 25.52 -0.08
C ALA A 200 15.78 26.14 -0.51
N ASN A 201 15.12 25.56 -1.51
CA ASN A 201 13.84 26.04 -2.00
C ASN A 201 12.70 25.78 -1.01
N GLU A 202 12.69 24.64 -0.33
CA GLU A 202 11.80 24.31 0.80
C GLU A 202 11.84 25.40 1.87
N ARG A 203 13.03 25.73 2.39
CA ARG A 203 13.21 26.79 3.41
C ARG A 203 12.75 28.14 2.89
N ARG A 204 13.20 28.51 1.69
CA ARG A 204 12.92 29.81 1.07
C ARG A 204 11.42 30.04 0.87
N ASN A 205 10.70 29.03 0.38
CA ASN A 205 9.29 29.19 0.06
C ASN A 205 8.37 29.00 1.28
N LEU A 206 8.83 28.30 2.33
CA LEU A 206 8.18 28.38 3.64
C LEU A 206 8.19 29.82 4.17
N LEU A 207 9.35 30.50 4.13
CA LEU A 207 9.44 31.90 4.54
C LEU A 207 8.59 32.83 3.67
N LYS A 208 8.52 32.59 2.34
CA LYS A 208 7.62 33.34 1.46
C LYS A 208 6.15 33.13 1.81
N ALA A 209 5.74 31.90 2.12
CA ALA A 209 4.37 31.60 2.51
C ALA A 209 4.00 32.31 3.82
N LEU A 210 4.91 32.32 4.80
CA LEU A 210 4.75 33.06 6.04
C LEU A 210 4.69 34.58 5.83
N ASP A 211 5.41 35.11 4.84
CA ASP A 211 5.35 36.52 4.44
C ASP A 211 4.18 36.83 3.46
N ALA A 212 3.18 35.95 3.40
CA ALA A 212 1.99 36.07 2.54
C ALA A 212 2.30 36.32 1.05
N ARG A 213 3.44 35.84 0.56
CA ARG A 213 3.85 35.95 -0.86
C ARG A 213 3.42 34.73 -1.66
N PHE A 214 3.28 34.96 -2.97
CA PHE A 214 3.02 33.90 -3.92
C PHE A 214 4.15 32.84 -3.91
N VAL A 215 3.78 31.60 -3.60
CA VAL A 215 4.65 30.42 -3.77
C VAL A 215 4.36 29.80 -5.13
N PRO A 216 5.37 29.66 -6.01
CA PRO A 216 5.18 29.08 -7.33
C PRO A 216 4.58 27.66 -7.26
N PRO A 217 3.63 27.32 -8.15
CA PRO A 217 3.13 25.96 -8.25
C PRO A 217 4.19 25.02 -8.85
N GLY A 218 4.11 23.73 -8.51
CA GLY A 218 4.96 22.68 -9.07
C GLY A 218 4.22 21.35 -9.16
N PRO A 219 4.54 20.48 -10.14
CA PRO A 219 3.90 19.18 -10.24
C PRO A 219 4.30 18.29 -9.05
N ALA A 220 3.37 17.46 -8.63
CA ALA A 220 3.60 16.36 -7.71
C ALA A 220 3.83 15.04 -8.48
N GLY A 221 4.53 14.10 -7.86
CA GLY A 221 4.96 12.83 -8.45
C GLY A 221 6.19 12.27 -7.73
N ALA A 222 6.57 11.03 -8.06
CA ALA A 222 7.75 10.39 -7.51
C ALA A 222 8.99 10.71 -8.37
N PRO A 223 9.99 11.47 -7.87
CA PRO A 223 11.23 11.72 -8.61
C PRO A 223 11.90 10.43 -9.09
N GLN A 224 11.84 9.38 -8.26
CA GLN A 224 12.46 8.08 -8.50
C GLN A 224 11.79 7.29 -9.62
N ARG A 225 10.57 7.68 -10.00
CA ARG A 225 9.83 7.14 -11.15
C ARG A 225 10.08 7.94 -12.43
N GLY A 226 11.28 8.52 -12.57
CA GLY A 226 11.67 9.29 -13.75
C GLY A 226 10.92 10.61 -13.93
N ARG A 227 10.52 11.27 -12.83
CA ARG A 227 9.81 12.56 -12.86
C ARG A 227 10.68 13.71 -12.35
N PRO A 228 11.78 14.09 -13.05
CA PRO A 228 12.66 15.18 -12.61
C PRO A 228 11.95 16.54 -12.59
N ASP A 229 10.81 16.69 -13.29
CA ASP A 229 9.99 17.90 -13.33
C ASP A 229 9.39 18.28 -11.96
N VAL A 230 9.34 17.35 -11.00
CA VAL A 230 8.92 17.61 -9.61
C VAL A 230 9.99 18.34 -8.80
N LEU A 231 11.23 18.38 -9.29
CA LEU A 231 12.33 19.12 -8.68
C LEU A 231 12.49 20.52 -9.32
N PRO A 232 13.01 21.52 -8.59
CA PRO A 232 13.25 21.47 -7.14
C PRO A 232 11.93 21.41 -6.36
N THR A 233 11.95 20.78 -5.18
CA THR A 233 10.83 20.80 -4.23
C THR A 233 10.68 22.18 -3.60
N GLY A 234 9.81 22.36 -2.61
CA GLY A 234 9.48 23.65 -2.02
C GLY A 234 8.48 24.46 -2.86
N ARG A 235 7.73 23.82 -3.74
CA ARG A 235 6.69 24.46 -4.58
C ARG A 235 5.29 24.10 -4.07
N ASN A 236 4.30 24.93 -4.39
CA ASN A 236 2.92 24.62 -4.06
C ASN A 236 2.43 23.49 -4.97
N LEU A 237 2.20 22.31 -4.41
CA LEU A 237 1.91 21.11 -5.20
C LEU A 237 0.73 21.31 -6.17
N SER A 238 0.78 20.63 -7.30
CA SER A 238 -0.29 20.56 -8.29
C SER A 238 -0.29 19.15 -8.88
N THR A 239 -1.47 18.67 -9.26
CA THR A 239 -1.66 17.32 -9.79
C THR A 239 -2.08 17.37 -11.26
N LEU A 240 -2.11 16.20 -11.90
CA LEU A 240 -2.63 16.03 -13.27
C LEU A 240 -4.12 16.38 -13.35
N ASP A 241 -4.61 16.74 -14.55
CA ASP A 241 -6.05 16.81 -14.84
C ASP A 241 -6.63 15.39 -14.74
N PRO A 242 -7.53 15.09 -13.78
CA PRO A 242 -8.09 13.75 -13.64
C PRO A 242 -8.75 13.26 -14.92
N ARG A 243 -9.30 14.14 -15.76
CA ARG A 243 -9.97 13.75 -17.02
C ARG A 243 -9.01 13.30 -18.11
N ALA A 244 -7.71 13.54 -17.96
CA ALA A 244 -6.68 13.06 -18.88
C ALA A 244 -6.10 11.69 -18.46
N VAL A 245 -6.64 11.09 -17.39
CA VAL A 245 -6.23 9.79 -16.85
C VAL A 245 -7.19 8.70 -17.34
N PRO A 246 -6.71 7.55 -17.86
CA PRO A 246 -5.30 7.22 -18.06
C PRO A 246 -4.66 8.01 -19.22
N THR A 247 -3.39 8.36 -19.08
CA THR A 247 -2.60 8.96 -20.18
C THR A 247 -2.28 7.92 -21.25
N ARG A 248 -1.86 8.35 -22.46
CA ARG A 248 -1.45 7.42 -23.52
C ARG A 248 -0.25 6.55 -23.14
N ALA A 249 0.69 7.10 -22.38
CA ALA A 249 1.84 6.36 -21.87
C ALA A 249 1.39 5.32 -20.83
N ALA A 250 0.59 5.76 -19.86
CA ALA A 250 0.02 4.88 -18.84
C ALA A 250 -0.84 3.76 -19.45
N ALA A 251 -1.55 4.03 -20.56
CA ALA A 251 -2.31 3.01 -21.27
C ALA A 251 -1.42 1.89 -21.84
N ARG A 252 -0.19 2.20 -22.27
CA ARG A 252 0.77 1.19 -22.75
C ARG A 252 1.41 0.43 -21.60
N LEU A 253 1.73 1.11 -20.51
CA LEU A 253 2.37 0.51 -19.33
C LEU A 253 1.39 -0.37 -18.54
N GLY A 254 0.12 0.05 -18.43
CA GLY A 254 -0.94 -0.75 -17.82
C GLY A 254 -1.22 -2.07 -18.55
N VAL A 255 -0.95 -2.15 -19.86
CA VAL A 255 -1.01 -3.41 -20.62
C VAL A 255 0.06 -4.37 -20.12
N LEU A 256 1.30 -3.91 -19.96
CA LEU A 256 2.40 -4.75 -19.44
C LEU A 256 2.09 -5.25 -18.02
N ALA A 257 1.53 -4.38 -17.18
CA ALA A 257 1.11 -4.73 -15.82
C ALA A 257 0.03 -5.83 -15.80
N ALA A 258 -0.95 -5.73 -16.72
CA ALA A 258 -2.00 -6.73 -16.89
C ALA A 258 -1.45 -8.07 -17.40
N GLU A 259 -0.60 -8.02 -18.42
CA GLU A 259 0.04 -9.20 -19.01
C GLU A 259 0.93 -9.92 -17.99
N ALA A 260 1.66 -9.19 -17.14
CA ALA A 260 2.48 -9.79 -16.09
C ALA A 260 1.66 -10.60 -15.07
N VAL A 261 0.51 -10.08 -14.62
CA VAL A 261 -0.36 -10.82 -13.69
C VAL A 261 -1.00 -12.02 -14.37
N VAL A 262 -1.49 -11.86 -15.61
CA VAL A 262 -2.12 -12.97 -16.33
C VAL A 262 -1.12 -14.07 -16.65
N ALA A 263 0.08 -13.72 -17.10
CA ALA A 263 1.15 -14.68 -17.34
C ALA A 263 1.54 -15.41 -16.06
N ARG A 264 1.63 -14.68 -14.94
CA ARG A 264 1.93 -15.29 -13.63
C ARG A 264 0.84 -16.27 -13.21
N HIS A 265 -0.43 -15.87 -13.30
CA HIS A 265 -1.54 -16.75 -12.94
C HIS A 265 -1.62 -17.99 -13.82
N LEU A 266 -1.37 -17.86 -15.12
CA LEU A 266 -1.32 -19.01 -16.03
C LEU A 266 -0.18 -19.98 -15.68
N GLN A 267 0.97 -19.47 -15.20
CA GLN A 267 2.10 -20.30 -14.77
C GLN A 267 1.79 -21.06 -13.46
N ASP A 268 1.15 -20.39 -12.51
CA ASP A 268 0.87 -20.95 -11.18
C ASP A 268 -0.34 -21.92 -11.23
N GLU A 269 -1.44 -21.52 -11.89
CA GLU A 269 -2.75 -22.19 -11.82
C GLU A 269 -3.10 -22.99 -13.08
N GLY A 270 -2.36 -22.81 -14.18
CA GLY A 270 -2.54 -23.56 -15.42
C GLY A 270 -3.74 -23.15 -16.31
N ASP A 271 -4.55 -22.17 -15.89
CA ASP A 271 -5.57 -21.51 -16.71
C ASP A 271 -5.55 -19.99 -16.47
N TYR A 272 -6.26 -19.23 -17.30
CA TYR A 272 -6.47 -17.80 -17.10
C TYR A 272 -7.41 -17.55 -15.92
N PRO A 273 -7.15 -16.51 -15.09
CA PRO A 273 -8.13 -16.09 -14.10
C PRO A 273 -9.38 -15.63 -14.82
N ARG A 274 -10.59 -15.97 -14.38
CA ARG A 274 -11.86 -15.54 -15.00
C ARG A 274 -12.41 -14.29 -14.33
N ARG A 275 -12.23 -14.18 -13.01
CA ARG A 275 -12.77 -13.12 -12.15
C ARG A 275 -11.66 -12.56 -11.27
N ILE A 276 -11.46 -11.25 -11.32
CA ILE A 276 -10.40 -10.58 -10.56
C ILE A 276 -10.99 -9.46 -9.70
N VAL A 277 -10.43 -9.26 -8.50
CA VAL A 277 -10.63 -8.03 -7.73
C VAL A 277 -9.35 -7.18 -7.76
N MET A 278 -9.46 -5.92 -8.16
CA MET A 278 -8.35 -4.95 -8.14
C MET A 278 -8.63 -3.86 -7.10
N ASP A 279 -7.60 -3.46 -6.36
CA ASP A 279 -7.66 -2.33 -5.43
C ASP A 279 -6.99 -1.08 -6.05
N LEU A 280 -7.76 0.01 -6.21
CA LEU A 280 -7.35 1.24 -6.90
C LEU A 280 -7.33 2.44 -5.95
N TRP A 281 -6.18 3.13 -5.90
CA TRP A 281 -5.92 4.22 -4.97
C TRP A 281 -5.50 5.50 -5.69
N ALA A 282 -5.94 6.66 -5.17
CA ALA A 282 -5.72 7.93 -5.87
C ALA A 282 -4.25 8.30 -6.08
N SER A 283 -3.39 8.13 -5.07
CA SER A 283 -1.98 8.54 -5.18
C SER A 283 -1.22 7.72 -6.23
N PRO A 284 -1.27 6.37 -6.24
CA PRO A 284 -0.72 5.56 -7.35
C PRO A 284 -1.28 5.94 -8.73
N THR A 285 -2.60 6.15 -8.85
CA THR A 285 -3.21 6.58 -10.11
C THR A 285 -2.63 7.91 -10.61
N LEU A 286 -2.47 8.90 -9.71
CA LEU A 286 -1.91 10.21 -10.05
C LEU A 286 -0.42 10.17 -10.37
N ARG A 287 0.36 9.35 -9.66
CA ARG A 287 1.81 9.20 -9.91
C ARG A 287 2.11 8.53 -11.24
N SER A 288 1.36 7.48 -11.57
CA SER A 288 1.51 6.68 -12.79
C SER A 288 0.82 7.29 -14.02
N GLY A 289 -0.06 8.27 -13.81
CA GLY A 289 -0.92 8.79 -14.88
C GLY A 289 -2.02 7.80 -15.29
N GLY A 290 -2.40 6.87 -14.41
CA GLY A 290 -3.52 5.94 -14.55
C GLY A 290 -3.16 4.56 -15.08
N GLU A 291 -1.97 4.03 -14.76
CA GLU A 291 -1.57 2.69 -15.20
C GLU A 291 -2.49 1.60 -14.64
N ASP A 292 -2.98 1.77 -13.42
CA ASP A 292 -3.96 0.92 -12.75
C ASP A 292 -5.34 0.90 -13.44
N ILE A 293 -5.84 2.05 -13.88
CA ILE A 293 -7.07 2.15 -14.67
C ILE A 293 -6.87 1.50 -16.04
N ALA A 294 -5.72 1.74 -16.69
CA ALA A 294 -5.39 1.11 -17.96
C ALA A 294 -5.25 -0.41 -17.84
N HIS A 295 -4.66 -0.89 -16.76
CA HIS A 295 -4.56 -2.30 -16.40
C HIS A 295 -5.96 -2.91 -16.30
N ALA A 296 -6.87 -2.34 -15.52
CA ALA A 296 -8.25 -2.83 -15.41
C ALA A 296 -8.98 -2.85 -16.77
N LEU A 297 -8.85 -1.79 -17.57
CA LEU A 297 -9.43 -1.71 -18.91
C LEU A 297 -8.88 -2.80 -19.85
N HIS A 298 -7.57 -3.06 -19.80
CA HIS A 298 -6.94 -4.09 -20.62
C HIS A 298 -7.43 -5.50 -20.25
N LEU A 299 -7.55 -5.81 -18.96
CA LEU A 299 -8.10 -7.10 -18.50
C LEU A 299 -9.56 -7.32 -18.99
N MET A 300 -10.36 -6.25 -19.08
CA MET A 300 -11.71 -6.30 -19.67
C MET A 300 -11.70 -6.45 -21.21
N GLY A 301 -10.53 -6.31 -21.85
CA GLY A 301 -10.37 -6.29 -23.31
C GLY A 301 -10.85 -4.99 -23.96
N VAL A 302 -10.66 -3.85 -23.29
CA VAL A 302 -10.99 -2.52 -23.82
C VAL A 302 -9.79 -1.59 -23.78
N ALA A 303 -9.78 -0.59 -24.65
CA ALA A 303 -8.74 0.44 -24.72
C ALA A 303 -9.36 1.84 -24.52
N PRO A 304 -8.76 2.71 -23.70
CA PRO A 304 -9.22 4.10 -23.56
C PRO A 304 -9.08 4.88 -24.89
N VAL A 305 -9.96 5.85 -25.09
CA VAL A 305 -9.97 6.75 -26.25
C VAL A 305 -9.83 8.18 -25.78
N TRP A 306 -9.04 8.98 -26.49
CA TRP A 306 -8.75 10.36 -26.14
C TRP A 306 -9.21 11.33 -27.22
N ASP A 307 -9.66 12.50 -26.79
CA ASP A 307 -9.79 13.66 -27.65
C ASP A 307 -8.40 14.10 -28.17
N HIS A 308 -8.34 14.47 -29.45
CA HIS A 308 -7.09 14.85 -30.09
C HIS A 308 -6.55 16.18 -29.56
N GLY A 309 -7.42 17.16 -29.30
CA GLY A 309 -7.01 18.50 -28.89
C GLY A 309 -6.67 18.59 -27.40
N SER A 310 -7.57 18.14 -26.55
CA SER A 310 -7.48 18.30 -25.09
C SER A 310 -6.75 17.17 -24.37
N THR A 311 -6.44 16.07 -25.08
CA THR A 311 -5.88 14.82 -24.55
C THR A 311 -6.69 14.20 -23.40
N ARG A 312 -7.93 14.63 -23.20
CA ARG A 312 -8.84 14.05 -22.22
C ARG A 312 -9.38 12.72 -22.71
N VAL A 313 -9.62 11.81 -21.78
CA VAL A 313 -10.30 10.55 -22.06
C VAL A 313 -11.77 10.85 -22.34
N THR A 314 -12.25 10.43 -23.50
CA THR A 314 -13.63 10.65 -23.97
C THR A 314 -14.46 9.37 -23.93
N GLY A 315 -13.83 8.21 -23.77
CA GLY A 315 -14.50 6.92 -23.73
C GLY A 315 -13.51 5.78 -23.88
N PHE A 316 -13.99 4.67 -24.43
CA PHE A 316 -13.23 3.46 -24.68
C PHE A 316 -13.64 2.83 -26.01
N ALA A 317 -12.78 1.98 -26.55
CA ALA A 317 -13.06 1.09 -27.66
C ALA A 317 -12.92 -0.36 -27.18
N ILE A 318 -13.90 -1.20 -27.53
CA ILE A 318 -13.85 -2.63 -27.24
C ILE A 318 -12.90 -3.29 -28.26
N THR A 319 -11.88 -3.98 -27.78
CA THR A 319 -10.98 -4.77 -28.64
C THR A 319 -11.78 -5.96 -29.19
N PRO A 320 -11.87 -6.18 -30.52
CA PRO A 320 -12.58 -7.32 -31.08
C PRO A 320 -12.01 -8.65 -30.58
N GLN A 321 -12.87 -9.65 -30.33
CA GLN A 321 -12.45 -10.97 -29.81
C GLN A 321 -11.27 -11.59 -30.58
N ALA A 322 -11.28 -11.51 -31.91
CA ALA A 322 -10.22 -12.08 -32.76
C ALA A 322 -8.83 -11.41 -32.60
N LYS A 323 -8.73 -10.29 -31.86
CA LYS A 323 -7.47 -9.61 -31.54
C LYS A 323 -7.02 -9.81 -30.09
N LEU A 324 -7.82 -10.50 -29.28
CA LEU A 324 -7.46 -10.78 -27.90
C LEU A 324 -6.45 -11.93 -27.83
N THR A 325 -5.45 -11.77 -26.98
CA THR A 325 -4.45 -12.80 -26.64
C THR A 325 -4.90 -13.69 -25.49
N GLN A 326 -5.91 -13.26 -24.74
CA GLN A 326 -6.47 -13.91 -23.56
C GLN A 326 -8.00 -13.63 -23.48
N PRO A 327 -8.78 -14.42 -22.74
CA PRO A 327 -10.19 -14.13 -22.48
C PRO A 327 -10.39 -12.76 -21.82
N ARG A 328 -11.57 -12.17 -21.97
CA ARG A 328 -11.97 -10.99 -21.20
C ARG A 328 -12.27 -11.39 -19.77
N LEU A 329 -11.66 -10.69 -18.84
CA LEU A 329 -11.81 -10.97 -17.42
C LEU A 329 -12.94 -10.15 -16.83
N ASP A 330 -13.61 -10.73 -15.84
CA ASP A 330 -14.59 -10.04 -15.03
C ASP A 330 -13.93 -9.32 -13.86
N VAL A 331 -13.62 -8.04 -14.09
CA VAL A 331 -12.87 -7.21 -13.14
C VAL A 331 -13.82 -6.48 -12.19
N THR A 332 -13.73 -6.82 -10.90
CA THR A 332 -14.25 -6.03 -9.78
C THR A 332 -13.19 -5.03 -9.33
N ILE A 333 -13.56 -3.80 -9.05
CA ILE A 333 -12.66 -2.73 -8.63
C ILE A 333 -13.10 -2.25 -7.27
N ARG A 334 -12.25 -2.42 -6.26
CA ARG A 334 -12.40 -1.74 -4.97
C ARG A 334 -11.64 -0.42 -5.04
N ILE A 335 -12.32 0.71 -4.84
CA ILE A 335 -11.72 2.04 -4.87
C ILE A 335 -11.54 2.59 -3.46
N SER A 336 -10.42 3.27 -3.21
CA SER A 336 -10.25 4.05 -1.99
C SER A 336 -11.17 5.28 -1.99
N GLY A 337 -11.50 5.81 -0.80
CA GLY A 337 -12.31 7.03 -0.72
C GLY A 337 -11.64 8.24 -1.39
N ALA A 338 -10.31 8.32 -1.36
CA ALA A 338 -9.56 9.35 -2.09
C ALA A 338 -9.70 9.18 -3.60
N PHE A 339 -9.73 7.93 -4.11
CA PHE A 339 -9.97 7.65 -5.53
C PHE A 339 -11.37 8.11 -5.94
N ARG A 340 -12.40 7.75 -5.15
CA ARG A 340 -13.79 8.23 -5.31
C ARG A 340 -13.87 9.73 -5.47
N ASP A 341 -13.21 10.48 -4.58
CA ASP A 341 -13.29 11.94 -4.54
C ASP A 341 -12.47 12.63 -5.65
N THR A 342 -11.55 11.91 -6.27
CA THR A 342 -10.63 12.45 -7.29
C THR A 342 -11.05 12.10 -8.71
N PHE A 343 -11.63 10.92 -8.92
CA PHE A 343 -11.82 10.32 -10.25
C PHE A 343 -13.26 9.89 -10.59
N PRO A 344 -14.30 10.73 -10.39
CA PRO A 344 -15.69 10.36 -10.70
C PRO A 344 -15.90 10.02 -12.18
N ALA A 345 -15.19 10.70 -13.09
CA ALA A 345 -15.25 10.43 -14.53
C ALA A 345 -14.65 9.05 -14.87
N GLN A 346 -13.57 8.64 -14.21
CA GLN A 346 -12.95 7.33 -14.44
C GLN A 346 -13.79 6.20 -13.84
N ILE A 347 -14.48 6.42 -12.72
CA ILE A 347 -15.48 5.48 -12.19
C ILE A 347 -16.56 5.23 -13.25
N THR A 348 -17.07 6.32 -13.85
CA THR A 348 -18.07 6.23 -14.94
C THR A 348 -17.51 5.48 -16.15
N LEU A 349 -16.26 5.74 -16.53
CA LEU A 349 -15.57 5.05 -17.62
C LEU A 349 -15.49 3.54 -17.38
N LEU A 350 -15.01 3.13 -16.19
CA LEU A 350 -14.83 1.73 -15.81
C LEU A 350 -16.18 0.99 -15.72
N ASP A 351 -17.21 1.60 -15.12
CA ASP A 351 -18.55 1.02 -15.01
C ASP A 351 -19.18 0.84 -16.41
N THR A 352 -19.05 1.85 -17.27
CA THR A 352 -19.58 1.79 -18.64
C THR A 352 -18.85 0.74 -19.47
N ALA A 353 -17.52 0.63 -19.35
CA ALA A 353 -16.73 -0.39 -20.01
C ALA A 353 -17.14 -1.80 -19.58
N ALA A 354 -17.23 -2.05 -18.27
CA ALA A 354 -17.63 -3.35 -17.74
C ALA A 354 -19.03 -3.77 -18.22
N ARG A 355 -20.00 -2.85 -18.22
CA ARG A 355 -21.35 -3.12 -18.72
C ARG A 355 -21.40 -3.39 -20.21
N ALA A 356 -20.60 -2.65 -21.00
CA ALA A 356 -20.55 -2.82 -22.44
C ALA A 356 -19.94 -4.17 -22.83
N VAL A 357 -18.86 -4.58 -22.14
CA VAL A 357 -18.23 -5.90 -22.32
C VAL A 357 -19.17 -7.04 -21.93
N ALA A 358 -19.88 -6.90 -20.80
CA ALA A 358 -20.85 -7.90 -20.35
C ALA A 358 -22.07 -8.02 -21.28
N ALA A 359 -22.35 -7.03 -22.13
CA ALA A 359 -23.47 -7.05 -23.07
C ALA A 359 -23.12 -7.68 -24.44
N LEU A 360 -21.87 -8.05 -24.67
CA LEU A 360 -21.44 -8.68 -25.92
C LEU A 360 -22.00 -10.09 -26.07
N ASP A 361 -22.32 -10.48 -27.31
CA ASP A 361 -22.69 -11.84 -27.66
C ASP A 361 -21.41 -12.64 -28.00
N GLU A 362 -20.64 -12.95 -26.96
CA GLU A 362 -19.39 -13.72 -27.04
C GLU A 362 -19.51 -15.03 -26.22
N PRO A 363 -18.81 -16.10 -26.63
CA PRO A 363 -18.83 -17.37 -25.92
C PRO A 363 -18.20 -17.25 -24.53
N GLU A 364 -18.67 -18.08 -23.58
CA GLU A 364 -18.25 -18.06 -22.17
C GLU A 364 -16.74 -18.25 -22.00
N GLU A 365 -16.14 -19.11 -22.81
CA GLU A 365 -14.69 -19.38 -22.83
C GLU A 365 -13.84 -18.11 -23.09
N TRP A 366 -14.42 -17.09 -23.74
CA TRP A 366 -13.72 -15.85 -24.11
C TRP A 366 -14.22 -14.61 -23.38
N ASN A 367 -15.39 -14.66 -22.74
CA ASN A 367 -15.99 -13.50 -22.08
C ASN A 367 -16.80 -13.93 -20.85
N GLU A 368 -16.11 -14.00 -19.72
CA GLU A 368 -16.74 -14.30 -18.43
C GLU A 368 -17.80 -13.26 -18.03
N PRO A 369 -17.61 -11.94 -18.21
CA PRO A 369 -18.65 -10.95 -17.94
C PRO A 369 -19.98 -11.20 -18.69
N ALA A 370 -19.91 -11.61 -19.97
CA ALA A 370 -21.10 -11.91 -20.77
C ALA A 370 -21.77 -13.21 -20.30
N ALA A 371 -20.98 -14.23 -19.95
CA ALA A 371 -21.51 -15.47 -19.37
C ALA A 371 -22.20 -15.22 -18.02
N ALA A 372 -21.56 -14.46 -17.13
CA ALA A 372 -22.12 -14.04 -15.84
C ALA A 372 -23.45 -13.29 -16.03
N ARG A 373 -23.52 -12.37 -17.00
CA ARG A 373 -24.78 -11.69 -17.34
C ARG A 373 -25.86 -12.67 -17.78
N ARG A 374 -25.56 -13.65 -18.63
CA ARG A 374 -26.53 -14.68 -19.07
C ARG A 374 -27.02 -15.56 -17.91
N ARG A 375 -26.16 -15.78 -16.89
CA ARG A 375 -26.53 -16.44 -15.63
C ARG A 375 -27.32 -15.55 -14.65
N GLY A 376 -27.55 -14.28 -14.99
CA GLY A 376 -28.28 -13.32 -14.17
C GLY A 376 -27.42 -12.52 -13.18
N GLU A 377 -26.09 -12.64 -13.25
CA GLU A 377 -25.14 -11.97 -12.35
C GLU A 377 -24.86 -10.51 -12.77
N THR A 378 -25.90 -9.68 -12.78
CA THR A 378 -25.83 -8.27 -13.24
C THR A 378 -25.40 -7.28 -12.15
N GLY A 379 -24.67 -7.74 -11.14
CA GLY A 379 -24.21 -6.93 -10.02
C GLY A 379 -23.24 -5.81 -10.44
N SER A 380 -23.07 -4.81 -9.57
CA SER A 380 -22.08 -3.77 -9.76
C SER A 380 -20.65 -4.34 -9.79
N ARG A 381 -19.73 -3.61 -10.43
CA ARG A 381 -18.31 -3.98 -10.54
C ARG A 381 -17.37 -3.05 -9.79
N ILE A 382 -17.82 -1.86 -9.39
CA ILE A 382 -16.99 -0.90 -8.65
C ILE A 382 -17.57 -0.74 -7.25
N PHE A 383 -16.75 -0.95 -6.23
CA PHE A 383 -17.14 -0.89 -4.83
C PHE A 383 -16.15 -0.03 -4.02
N GLY A 384 -16.60 0.50 -2.89
CA GLY A 384 -15.73 1.23 -1.98
C GLY A 384 -16.47 1.66 -0.73
N ALA A 385 -15.82 2.50 0.06
CA ALA A 385 -16.42 3.07 1.27
C ALA A 385 -17.61 3.97 0.95
N ALA A 386 -18.58 4.06 1.86
CA ALA A 386 -19.71 4.97 1.73
C ALA A 386 -19.23 6.43 1.50
N PRO A 387 -20.00 7.28 0.80
CA PRO A 387 -19.64 8.69 0.64
C PRO A 387 -19.30 9.34 1.97
N GLY A 388 -18.22 10.11 2.00
CA GLY A 388 -17.61 10.51 3.27
C GLY A 388 -16.55 9.49 3.68
N ARG A 389 -16.90 8.29 4.13
CA ARG A 389 -15.95 7.31 4.71
C ARG A 389 -14.69 7.00 3.87
N TYR A 390 -13.60 6.65 4.57
CA TYR A 390 -12.30 6.25 4.03
C TYR A 390 -11.76 4.99 4.76
N GLY A 391 -10.75 4.33 4.20
CA GLY A 391 -10.17 3.09 4.74
C GLY A 391 -10.95 1.82 4.35
N ALA A 392 -10.46 0.67 4.80
CA ALA A 392 -11.10 -0.65 4.68
C ALA A 392 -11.45 -1.27 6.05
N ALA A 393 -11.08 -0.60 7.15
CA ALA A 393 -11.49 -0.85 8.54
C ALA A 393 -11.01 -2.17 9.17
N MET A 394 -10.30 -3.02 8.43
CA MET A 394 -9.74 -4.26 8.95
C MET A 394 -8.53 -3.98 9.85
N ALA A 395 -7.58 -3.18 9.37
CA ALA A 395 -6.33 -2.93 10.10
C ALA A 395 -6.56 -2.29 11.47
N ASP A 396 -7.43 -1.27 11.55
CA ASP A 396 -7.75 -0.63 12.82
C ASP A 396 -8.46 -1.61 13.77
N ARG A 397 -9.36 -2.44 13.25
CA ARG A 397 -10.01 -3.51 14.01
C ARG A 397 -9.00 -4.54 14.50
N ALA A 398 -8.02 -4.90 13.68
CA ALA A 398 -6.99 -5.87 14.02
C ALA A 398 -6.06 -5.35 15.14
N LEU A 399 -5.65 -4.08 15.05
CA LEU A 399 -4.69 -3.46 15.95
C LEU A 399 -5.28 -3.04 17.30
N ASP A 400 -6.48 -2.44 17.28
CA ASP A 400 -7.07 -1.75 18.43
C ASP A 400 -8.45 -2.32 18.84
N GLY A 401 -8.99 -3.27 18.09
CA GLY A 401 -10.31 -3.85 18.31
C GLY A 401 -10.32 -5.16 19.11
N ASP A 402 -11.42 -5.40 19.84
CA ASP A 402 -11.72 -6.70 20.46
C ASP A 402 -12.30 -7.69 19.44
N TRP A 403 -11.44 -8.35 18.65
CA TRP A 403 -11.83 -9.39 17.69
C TRP A 403 -11.37 -10.78 18.14
N ARG A 404 -12.16 -11.81 17.82
CA ARG A 404 -11.91 -13.20 18.25
C ARG A 404 -11.60 -14.16 17.12
N SER A 405 -11.99 -13.83 15.90
CA SER A 405 -11.71 -14.64 14.71
C SER A 405 -11.39 -13.76 13.50
N ARG A 406 -10.72 -14.35 12.50
CA ARG A 406 -10.46 -13.73 11.21
C ARG A 406 -11.76 -13.36 10.47
N ASP A 407 -12.83 -14.12 10.67
CA ASP A 407 -14.14 -13.83 10.08
C ASP A 407 -14.70 -12.46 10.48
N GLU A 408 -14.47 -12.02 11.73
CA GLU A 408 -14.88 -10.67 12.16
C GLU A 408 -14.12 -9.57 11.41
N LEU A 409 -12.84 -9.82 11.07
CA LEU A 409 -12.01 -8.91 10.29
C LEU A 409 -12.49 -8.84 8.83
N GLY A 410 -12.82 -9.99 8.25
CA GLY A 410 -13.44 -10.07 6.92
C GLY A 410 -14.81 -9.40 6.86
N ALA A 411 -15.64 -9.56 7.89
CA ALA A 411 -16.92 -8.88 8.00
C ALA A 411 -16.77 -7.35 8.10
N ALA A 412 -15.77 -6.86 8.84
CA ALA A 412 -15.47 -5.43 8.91
C ALA A 412 -15.07 -4.86 7.54
N TYR A 413 -14.24 -5.58 6.77
CA TYR A 413 -13.86 -5.22 5.42
C TYR A 413 -15.05 -5.14 4.45
N LEU A 414 -15.93 -6.15 4.47
CA LEU A 414 -17.13 -6.18 3.63
C LEU A 414 -18.09 -5.05 3.97
N ALA A 415 -18.28 -4.75 5.26
CA ALA A 415 -19.09 -3.64 5.72
C ALA A 415 -18.51 -2.28 5.29
N ALA A 416 -17.19 -2.12 5.38
CA ALA A 416 -16.49 -0.92 4.97
C ALA A 416 -16.51 -0.72 3.44
N SER A 417 -16.64 -1.77 2.64
CA SER A 417 -16.67 -1.72 1.16
C SER A 417 -18.07 -1.92 0.56
N SER A 418 -19.13 -1.64 1.34
CA SER A 418 -20.53 -1.96 1.05
C SER A 418 -21.26 -1.03 0.08
N HIS A 419 -20.54 -0.14 -0.63
CA HIS A 419 -21.17 0.79 -1.58
C HIS A 419 -20.68 0.55 -3.00
N ALA A 420 -21.62 0.34 -3.91
CA ALA A 420 -21.37 0.29 -5.33
C ALA A 420 -21.31 1.69 -5.94
N TYR A 421 -20.37 1.90 -6.85
CA TYR A 421 -20.16 3.14 -7.58
C TYR A 421 -20.39 2.94 -9.08
N GLY A 422 -20.95 3.95 -9.75
CA GLY A 422 -21.20 3.90 -11.19
C GLY A 422 -22.29 4.87 -11.64
N GLY A 423 -22.81 4.67 -12.84
CA GLY A 423 -23.75 5.59 -13.48
C GLY A 423 -23.09 6.88 -13.98
N ALA A 424 -23.90 7.78 -14.55
CA ALA A 424 -23.41 8.97 -15.25
C ALA A 424 -22.58 9.94 -14.37
N ASP A 425 -22.86 9.96 -13.07
CA ASP A 425 -22.19 10.84 -12.11
C ASP A 425 -21.16 10.10 -11.24
N GLY A 426 -20.96 8.78 -11.45
CA GLY A 426 -20.12 7.95 -10.59
C GLY A 426 -20.57 7.91 -9.12
N SER A 427 -21.88 8.03 -8.87
CA SER A 427 -22.45 8.13 -7.52
C SER A 427 -22.43 6.80 -6.77
N GLY A 428 -22.18 6.86 -5.46
CA GLY A 428 -22.21 5.69 -4.57
C GLY A 428 -23.62 5.37 -4.05
N ARG A 429 -23.98 4.09 -4.01
CA ARG A 429 -25.19 3.57 -3.34
C ARG A 429 -24.86 2.31 -2.55
N ALA A 430 -25.53 2.10 -1.42
CA ALA A 430 -25.40 0.86 -0.67
C ALA A 430 -25.73 -0.35 -1.57
N ASP A 431 -24.88 -1.37 -1.53
CA ASP A 431 -24.99 -2.58 -2.33
C ASP A 431 -24.31 -3.74 -1.62
N ILE A 432 -25.09 -4.77 -1.28
CA ILE A 432 -24.61 -5.97 -0.58
C ILE A 432 -23.88 -6.95 -1.52
N GLY A 433 -23.86 -6.69 -2.82
CA GLY A 433 -23.31 -7.56 -3.85
C GLY A 433 -21.79 -7.71 -3.82
N PHE A 434 -21.07 -6.88 -3.04
CA PHE A 434 -19.61 -6.98 -2.96
C PHE A 434 -19.15 -8.34 -2.41
N ALA A 435 -19.84 -8.89 -1.41
CA ALA A 435 -19.50 -10.21 -0.85
C ALA A 435 -19.56 -11.32 -1.92
N ALA A 436 -20.57 -11.29 -2.79
CA ALA A 436 -20.66 -12.25 -3.89
C ALA A 436 -19.54 -12.09 -4.94
N ARG A 437 -19.02 -10.87 -5.11
CA ARG A 437 -17.87 -10.60 -5.99
C ARG A 437 -16.57 -11.08 -5.38
N VAL A 438 -16.39 -10.89 -4.07
CA VAL A 438 -15.26 -11.43 -3.32
C VAL A 438 -15.29 -12.95 -3.42
N ALA A 439 -16.37 -13.62 -2.98
CA ALA A 439 -16.47 -15.09 -2.95
C ALA A 439 -16.23 -15.80 -4.29
N ALA A 440 -16.41 -15.09 -5.41
CA ALA A 440 -16.25 -15.66 -6.74
C ALA A 440 -14.97 -15.22 -7.47
N ALA A 441 -14.07 -14.50 -6.81
CA ALA A 441 -12.83 -14.06 -7.45
C ALA A 441 -11.79 -15.18 -7.46
N ASP A 442 -11.08 -15.33 -8.59
CA ASP A 442 -9.95 -16.27 -8.72
C ASP A 442 -8.64 -15.60 -8.25
N ALA A 443 -8.56 -14.28 -8.37
CA ALA A 443 -7.40 -13.52 -7.93
C ALA A 443 -7.74 -12.11 -7.39
N PHE A 444 -6.86 -11.61 -6.53
CA PHE A 444 -6.82 -10.22 -6.08
C PHE A 444 -5.49 -9.56 -6.46
N ILE A 445 -5.54 -8.30 -6.87
CA ILE A 445 -4.35 -7.54 -7.28
C ILE A 445 -4.30 -6.22 -6.50
N HIS A 446 -3.16 -5.99 -5.85
CA HIS A 446 -2.77 -4.68 -5.35
C HIS A 446 -1.44 -4.26 -5.99
N ALA A 447 -1.37 -3.05 -6.54
CA ALA A 447 -0.20 -2.56 -7.27
C ALA A 447 0.58 -1.51 -6.48
N SER A 448 1.89 -1.69 -6.39
CA SER A 448 2.85 -0.72 -5.85
C SER A 448 3.61 -0.07 -7.01
N ASP A 449 3.61 1.25 -7.11
CA ASP A 449 4.10 1.99 -8.29
C ASP A 449 5.44 2.71 -8.09
N THR A 450 5.97 2.71 -6.86
CA THR A 450 7.18 3.47 -6.49
C THR A 450 8.15 2.57 -5.74
N ALA A 451 9.41 2.53 -6.16
CA ALA A 451 10.45 1.80 -5.45
C ALA A 451 10.61 2.37 -4.03
N GLY A 452 10.90 1.53 -3.04
CA GLY A 452 11.03 1.96 -1.64
C GLY A 452 9.73 2.35 -0.94
N ARG A 453 8.56 2.23 -1.60
CA ARG A 453 7.23 2.22 -0.99
C ARG A 453 6.65 0.82 -1.15
N ASP A 454 6.65 0.05 -0.07
CA ASP A 454 6.22 -1.35 -0.10
C ASP A 454 4.98 -1.60 0.75
N ILE A 455 4.43 -2.81 0.62
CA ILE A 455 3.16 -3.18 1.24
C ILE A 455 3.22 -3.32 2.77
N LEU A 456 4.42 -3.23 3.39
CA LEU A 456 4.66 -3.21 4.84
C LEU A 456 5.16 -1.84 5.35
N GLU A 457 5.16 -0.79 4.52
CA GLU A 457 5.54 0.56 4.95
C GLU A 457 4.52 1.14 5.95
N ALA A 458 3.24 0.87 5.71
CA ALA A 458 2.14 1.30 6.55
C ALA A 458 1.01 0.26 6.53
N THR A 459 0.07 0.37 7.47
CA THR A 459 -1.04 -0.59 7.61
C THR A 459 -2.09 -0.49 6.49
N SER A 460 -2.06 0.55 5.66
CA SER A 460 -3.09 0.79 4.64
C SER A 460 -3.15 -0.29 3.56
N ALA A 461 -2.01 -0.83 3.14
CA ALA A 461 -2.00 -1.94 2.16
C ALA A 461 -2.49 -3.23 2.83
N ALA A 462 -2.04 -3.49 4.06
CA ALA A 462 -2.49 -4.61 4.87
C ALA A 462 -4.01 -4.56 5.17
N ASP A 463 -4.57 -3.36 5.33
CA ASP A 463 -6.00 -3.12 5.52
C ASP A 463 -6.82 -3.62 4.31
N ALA A 464 -6.39 -3.26 3.10
CA ALA A 464 -7.08 -3.64 1.87
C ALA A 464 -6.83 -5.10 1.47
N ILE A 465 -5.56 -5.52 1.42
CA ILE A 465 -5.16 -6.87 1.04
C ILE A 465 -5.63 -7.89 2.07
N GLY A 466 -5.29 -7.67 3.34
CA GLY A 466 -5.67 -8.56 4.43
C GLY A 466 -7.18 -8.59 4.66
N GLY A 467 -7.87 -7.46 4.49
CA GLY A 467 -9.33 -7.40 4.54
C GLY A 467 -9.98 -8.24 3.45
N PHE A 468 -9.46 -8.20 2.22
CA PHE A 468 -9.94 -9.05 1.13
C PHE A 468 -9.75 -10.53 1.43
N VAL A 469 -8.54 -10.95 1.84
CA VAL A 469 -8.23 -12.36 2.14
C VAL A 469 -9.09 -12.88 3.29
N ALA A 470 -9.22 -12.11 4.38
CA ALA A 470 -10.07 -12.46 5.51
C ALA A 470 -11.55 -12.62 5.10
N ALA A 471 -12.05 -11.71 4.25
CA ALA A 471 -13.41 -11.80 3.73
C ALA A 471 -13.61 -12.99 2.79
N MET A 472 -12.65 -13.27 1.91
CA MET A 472 -12.67 -14.42 1.00
C MET A 472 -12.76 -15.73 1.78
N GLN A 473 -11.89 -15.92 2.76
CA GLN A 473 -11.85 -17.13 3.59
C GLN A 473 -13.12 -17.28 4.43
N ALA A 474 -13.63 -16.19 5.02
CA ALA A 474 -14.89 -16.20 5.77
C ALA A 474 -16.11 -16.60 4.90
N LEU A 475 -16.04 -16.33 3.60
CA LEU A 475 -17.06 -16.73 2.62
C LEU A 475 -16.83 -18.16 2.08
N GLY A 476 -15.77 -18.84 2.53
CA GLY A 476 -15.41 -20.20 2.11
C GLY A 476 -14.78 -20.29 0.72
N GLY A 477 -14.33 -19.16 0.17
CA GLY A 477 -13.64 -19.09 -1.12
C GLY A 477 -12.11 -19.12 -0.96
N GLU A 478 -11.43 -19.24 -2.10
CA GLU A 478 -9.97 -19.21 -2.22
C GLU A 478 -9.61 -18.39 -3.45
N ALA A 479 -8.62 -17.50 -3.32
CA ALA A 479 -8.13 -16.69 -4.44
C ALA A 479 -6.65 -16.41 -4.29
N VAL A 480 -5.94 -16.39 -5.42
CA VAL A 480 -4.52 -16.03 -5.45
C VAL A 480 -4.39 -14.53 -5.24
N THR A 481 -3.59 -14.11 -4.29
CA THR A 481 -3.38 -12.69 -3.98
C THR A 481 -2.03 -12.25 -4.52
N TYR A 482 -2.05 -11.35 -5.50
CA TYR A 482 -0.85 -10.80 -6.14
C TYR A 482 -0.50 -9.41 -5.62
N SER A 483 0.75 -9.27 -5.15
CA SER A 483 1.41 -7.98 -5.00
C SER A 483 2.14 -7.67 -6.31
N LEU A 484 1.68 -6.64 -7.01
CA LEU A 484 2.21 -6.24 -8.31
C LEU A 484 3.16 -5.05 -8.16
N ASP A 485 4.44 -5.27 -8.44
CA ASP A 485 5.44 -4.21 -8.46
C ASP A 485 5.52 -3.58 -9.86
N THR A 486 5.20 -2.30 -9.96
CA THR A 486 5.22 -1.46 -11.16
C THR A 486 6.14 -0.25 -10.99
N SER A 487 7.10 -0.35 -10.05
CA SER A 487 8.12 0.67 -9.83
C SER A 487 9.06 0.82 -11.04
N ASP A 488 9.40 -0.29 -11.69
CA ASP A 488 9.84 -0.31 -13.09
C ASP A 488 8.64 -0.61 -14.00
N PRO A 489 8.04 0.40 -14.63
CA PRO A 489 6.85 0.20 -15.43
C PRO A 489 7.09 -0.56 -16.74
N GLN A 490 8.35 -0.74 -17.18
CA GLN A 490 8.66 -1.52 -18.37
C GLN A 490 8.82 -3.02 -18.08
N ALA A 491 9.05 -3.39 -16.82
CA ALA A 491 9.23 -4.76 -16.38
C ALA A 491 8.44 -5.02 -15.08
N PRO A 492 7.10 -4.92 -15.10
CA PRO A 492 6.29 -5.16 -13.92
C PRO A 492 6.46 -6.60 -13.41
N LYS A 493 6.61 -6.77 -12.10
CA LYS A 493 6.84 -8.06 -11.44
C LYS A 493 5.63 -8.43 -10.58
N ALA A 494 4.92 -9.48 -10.94
CA ALA A 494 3.82 -10.04 -10.15
C ALA A 494 4.34 -11.12 -9.19
N ARG A 495 4.19 -10.88 -7.88
CA ARG A 495 4.55 -11.82 -6.81
C ARG A 495 3.30 -12.25 -6.07
N THR A 496 3.27 -13.47 -5.53
CA THR A 496 2.25 -13.82 -4.55
C THR A 496 2.44 -12.97 -3.29
N LEU A 497 1.38 -12.83 -2.49
CA LEU A 497 1.46 -12.07 -1.25
C LEU A 497 2.55 -12.62 -0.31
N ALA A 498 2.65 -13.94 -0.18
CA ALA A 498 3.65 -14.59 0.68
C ALA A 498 5.08 -14.33 0.19
N GLU A 499 5.32 -14.38 -1.13
CA GLU A 499 6.60 -14.03 -1.74
C GLU A 499 7.02 -12.59 -1.39
N ASP A 500 6.10 -11.62 -1.55
CA ASP A 500 6.44 -10.21 -1.37
C ASP A 500 6.58 -9.83 0.12
N VAL A 501 5.73 -10.37 1.00
CA VAL A 501 5.87 -10.19 2.45
C VAL A 501 7.22 -10.71 2.94
N SER A 502 7.61 -11.92 2.52
CA SER A 502 8.92 -12.48 2.87
C SER A 502 10.07 -11.64 2.33
N ARG A 503 9.98 -11.24 1.04
CA ARG A 503 10.97 -10.38 0.39
C ARG A 503 11.20 -9.10 1.17
N ILE A 504 10.12 -8.45 1.62
CA ILE A 504 10.21 -7.18 2.34
C ILE A 504 10.69 -7.38 3.79
N VAL A 505 10.30 -8.48 4.45
CA VAL A 505 10.80 -8.80 5.79
C VAL A 505 12.32 -8.97 5.78
N HIS A 506 12.86 -9.77 4.86
CA HIS A 506 14.30 -10.03 4.77
C HIS A 506 15.07 -8.86 4.14
N GLY A 507 14.56 -8.26 3.08
CA GLY A 507 15.21 -7.18 2.34
C GLY A 507 15.11 -5.80 2.99
N ARG A 508 14.17 -5.59 3.91
CA ARG A 508 14.00 -4.31 4.61
C ARG A 508 13.83 -4.43 6.12
N LEU A 509 12.77 -5.07 6.63
CA LEU A 509 12.44 -4.98 8.08
C LEU A 509 13.56 -5.51 8.97
N CYS A 510 14.26 -6.55 8.52
CA CYS A 510 15.37 -7.16 9.24
C CYS A 510 16.74 -6.62 8.79
N HIS A 511 16.78 -5.72 7.81
CA HIS A 511 18.02 -5.24 7.22
C HIS A 511 18.72 -4.25 8.18
N PRO A 512 20.00 -4.49 8.57
CA PRO A 512 20.70 -3.64 9.55
C PRO A 512 20.72 -2.16 9.17
N ARG A 513 21.05 -1.84 7.91
CA ARG A 513 21.02 -0.44 7.41
C ARG A 513 19.66 0.24 7.54
N TRP A 514 18.55 -0.47 7.32
CA TRP A 514 17.22 0.11 7.49
C TRP A 514 16.95 0.41 8.97
N ILE A 515 17.28 -0.51 9.87
CA ILE A 515 17.16 -0.31 11.32
C ILE A 515 18.03 0.88 11.79
N GLU A 516 19.32 0.87 11.45
CA GLU A 516 20.30 1.88 11.86
C GLU A 516 19.94 3.27 11.33
N SER A 517 19.60 3.38 10.05
CA SER A 517 19.22 4.65 9.42
C SER A 517 17.98 5.24 10.08
N HIS A 518 16.98 4.43 10.44
CA HIS A 518 15.80 4.93 11.15
C HIS A 518 16.13 5.32 12.59
N LEU A 519 16.89 4.52 13.34
CA LEU A 519 17.31 4.88 14.70
C LEU A 519 18.11 6.18 14.74
N ALA A 520 18.86 6.51 13.68
CA ALA A 520 19.55 7.80 13.56
C ALA A 520 18.60 9.01 13.53
N HIS A 521 17.32 8.82 13.18
CA HIS A 521 16.26 9.83 13.28
C HIS A 521 15.51 9.83 14.62
N GLY A 522 16.05 9.15 15.62
CA GLY A 522 15.58 9.20 17.00
C GLY A 522 14.12 8.77 17.16
N TRP A 523 13.32 9.64 17.77
CA TRP A 523 11.94 9.31 18.15
C TRP A 523 11.07 8.88 16.97
N ARG A 524 11.07 9.65 15.86
CA ARG A 524 10.20 9.32 14.72
C ARG A 524 10.68 8.08 14.00
N GLY A 525 11.99 7.91 13.83
CA GLY A 525 12.53 6.71 13.19
C GLY A 525 12.17 5.43 13.93
N ALA A 526 12.28 5.40 15.27
CA ALA A 526 11.80 4.27 16.05
C ALA A 526 10.28 4.06 15.97
N ALA A 527 9.49 5.11 15.74
CA ALA A 527 8.05 4.98 15.51
C ALA A 527 7.73 4.31 14.15
N GLU A 528 8.52 4.57 13.10
CA GLU A 528 8.39 3.88 11.80
C GLU A 528 8.73 2.39 11.93
N LEU A 529 9.75 2.06 12.73
CA LEU A 529 10.11 0.67 13.05
C LEU A 529 8.92 -0.06 13.70
N ALA A 530 8.24 0.59 14.65
CA ALA A 530 7.05 0.04 15.28
C ALA A 530 5.86 -0.10 14.32
N GLU A 531 5.67 0.88 13.42
CA GLU A 531 4.61 0.87 12.41
C GLU A 531 4.78 -0.28 11.40
N ALA A 532 6.02 -0.63 11.04
CA ALA A 532 6.31 -1.80 10.20
C ALA A 532 5.96 -3.13 10.90
N VAL A 533 6.17 -3.23 12.22
CA VAL A 533 5.77 -4.41 13.02
C VAL A 533 4.24 -4.50 13.13
N ASP A 534 3.55 -3.37 13.32
CA ASP A 534 2.08 -3.31 13.27
C ASP A 534 1.57 -3.77 11.89
N ALA A 535 2.17 -3.33 10.79
CA ALA A 535 1.77 -3.77 9.44
C ALA A 535 1.93 -5.28 9.25
N LEU A 536 3.05 -5.86 9.71
CA LEU A 536 3.27 -7.31 9.67
C LEU A 536 2.21 -8.07 10.49
N PHE A 537 1.88 -7.58 11.68
CA PHE A 537 0.83 -8.15 12.51
C PHE A 537 -0.54 -8.11 11.80
N VAL A 538 -0.89 -7.00 11.15
CA VAL A 538 -2.16 -6.90 10.41
C VAL A 538 -2.24 -7.92 9.28
N TYR A 539 -1.14 -8.15 8.54
CA TYR A 539 -1.12 -9.23 7.54
C TYR A 539 -1.30 -10.60 8.17
N ALA A 540 -0.65 -10.89 9.30
CA ALA A 540 -0.83 -12.18 9.98
C ALA A 540 -2.27 -12.37 10.49
N ALA A 541 -2.91 -11.30 10.95
CA ALA A 541 -4.31 -11.34 11.39
C ALA A 541 -5.27 -11.60 10.20
N GLY A 542 -5.04 -10.92 9.07
CA GLY A 542 -5.92 -10.99 7.90
C GLY A 542 -5.64 -12.13 6.92
N THR A 543 -4.45 -12.75 6.95
CA THR A 543 -3.96 -13.66 5.91
C THR A 543 -3.15 -14.80 6.50
N ASP A 544 -2.84 -15.81 5.67
CA ASP A 544 -1.87 -16.86 6.00
C ASP A 544 -0.49 -16.62 5.35
N ALA A 545 -0.24 -15.40 4.86
CA ALA A 545 0.99 -15.06 4.14
C ALA A 545 2.21 -14.80 5.04
N VAL A 546 2.00 -14.65 6.35
CA VAL A 546 3.07 -14.42 7.33
C VAL A 546 3.38 -15.73 8.05
N SER A 547 4.58 -16.29 7.81
CA SER A 547 5.02 -17.51 8.49
C SER A 547 5.65 -17.24 9.85
N ASP A 548 5.71 -18.28 10.70
CA ASP A 548 6.38 -18.20 12.00
C ASP A 548 7.86 -17.79 11.87
N ALA A 549 8.53 -18.21 10.80
CA ALA A 549 9.93 -17.89 10.53
C ALA A 549 10.15 -16.39 10.26
N LEU A 550 9.16 -15.71 9.65
CA LEU A 550 9.24 -14.27 9.41
C LEU A 550 9.11 -13.48 10.72
N PHE A 551 8.23 -13.90 11.63
CA PHE A 551 8.17 -13.32 12.96
C PHE A 551 9.43 -13.61 13.78
N ASP A 552 9.98 -14.82 13.70
CA ASP A 552 11.25 -15.17 14.33
C ASP A 552 12.38 -14.26 13.83
N ALA A 553 12.45 -13.99 12.51
CA ALA A 553 13.43 -13.09 11.92
C ALA A 553 13.28 -11.65 12.45
N VAL A 554 12.06 -11.12 12.47
CA VAL A 554 11.78 -9.77 13.01
C VAL A 554 12.09 -9.69 14.50
N PHE A 555 11.70 -10.69 15.28
CA PHE A 555 12.03 -10.75 16.70
C PHE A 555 13.55 -10.71 16.91
N GLN A 556 14.31 -11.50 16.16
CA GLN A 556 15.77 -11.56 16.30
C GLN A 556 16.45 -10.25 15.90
N ALA A 557 16.01 -9.60 14.82
CA ALA A 557 16.60 -8.34 14.35
C ALA A 557 16.40 -7.18 15.35
N TYR A 558 15.34 -7.24 16.17
CA TYR A 558 14.95 -6.17 17.09
C TYR A 558 15.15 -6.56 18.55
N CYS A 559 14.26 -7.39 19.10
CA CYS A 559 14.24 -7.77 20.51
C CYS A 559 15.39 -8.72 20.87
N GLY A 560 15.75 -9.63 19.96
CA GLY A 560 16.84 -10.59 20.14
C GLY A 560 18.24 -9.95 20.04
N ASN A 561 18.36 -8.81 19.36
CA ASN A 561 19.61 -8.07 19.25
C ASN A 561 19.70 -7.01 20.35
N ALA A 562 20.55 -7.26 21.36
CA ALA A 562 20.70 -6.37 22.50
C ALA A 562 21.11 -4.94 22.13
N THR A 563 21.94 -4.76 21.10
CA THR A 563 22.37 -3.44 20.63
C THR A 563 21.20 -2.68 20.00
N THR A 564 20.46 -3.33 19.09
CA THR A 564 19.27 -2.75 18.47
C THR A 564 18.23 -2.39 19.53
N TRP A 565 17.95 -3.32 20.46
CA TRP A 565 16.94 -3.13 21.49
C TRP A 565 17.28 -1.95 22.42
N GLN A 566 18.52 -1.88 22.92
CA GLN A 566 18.98 -0.78 23.76
C GLN A 566 18.91 0.57 23.03
N ALA A 567 19.28 0.61 21.76
CA ALA A 567 19.19 1.83 20.96
C ALA A 567 17.73 2.27 20.78
N LEU A 568 16.82 1.33 20.51
CA LEU A 568 15.39 1.58 20.32
C LEU A 568 14.73 2.10 21.61
N GLU A 569 15.02 1.48 22.76
CA GLU A 569 14.55 1.95 24.07
C GLU A 569 15.10 3.35 24.41
N ALA A 570 16.36 3.61 24.09
CA ALA A 570 17.00 4.89 24.37
C ALA A 570 16.38 6.05 23.57
N VAL A 571 16.04 5.83 22.29
CA VAL A 571 15.49 6.89 21.44
C VAL A 571 13.97 7.02 21.55
N ASN A 572 13.25 5.92 21.84
CA ASN A 572 11.79 5.90 21.97
C ASN A 572 11.27 4.67 22.74
N ALA A 573 11.37 4.70 24.08
CA ALA A 573 10.85 3.64 24.94
C ALA A 573 9.37 3.26 24.69
N PRO A 574 8.44 4.20 24.42
CA PRO A 574 7.07 3.83 24.02
C PRO A 574 6.98 3.00 22.74
N ALA A 575 7.79 3.30 21.71
CA ALA A 575 7.82 2.49 20.49
C ALA A 575 8.40 1.09 20.76
N ALA A 576 9.43 0.99 21.61
CA ALA A 576 9.96 -0.30 22.06
C ALA A 576 8.88 -1.15 22.72
N ALA A 577 8.18 -0.58 23.70
CA ALA A 577 7.08 -1.25 24.38
C ALA A 577 5.97 -1.68 23.39
N SER A 578 5.66 -0.84 22.39
CA SER A 578 4.69 -1.18 21.34
C SER A 578 5.13 -2.39 20.50
N ILE A 579 6.39 -2.43 20.05
CA ILE A 579 6.95 -3.58 19.29
C ILE A 579 6.86 -4.86 20.12
N ARG A 580 7.32 -4.81 21.38
CA ARG A 580 7.27 -5.96 22.28
C ARG A 580 5.84 -6.44 22.53
N SER A 581 4.94 -5.50 22.82
CA SER A 581 3.52 -5.79 23.05
C SER A 581 2.87 -6.42 21.83
N ARG A 582 3.15 -5.92 20.61
CA ARG A 582 2.56 -6.43 19.38
C ARG A 582 3.05 -7.84 19.05
N LEU A 583 4.33 -8.13 19.26
CA LEU A 583 4.91 -9.47 19.11
C LEU A 583 4.33 -10.46 20.15
N ALA A 584 4.16 -10.04 21.41
CA ALA A 584 3.52 -10.86 22.44
C ALA A 584 2.03 -11.12 22.15
N GLU A 585 1.33 -10.14 21.58
CA GLU A 585 -0.06 -10.30 21.14
C GLU A 585 -0.16 -11.31 19.99
N ALA A 586 0.78 -11.28 19.03
CA ALA A 586 0.82 -12.26 17.95
C ALA A 586 0.91 -13.70 18.49
N GLN A 587 1.73 -13.94 19.53
CA GLN A 587 1.79 -15.24 20.21
C GLN A 587 0.49 -15.60 20.91
N THR A 588 -0.08 -14.64 21.65
CA THR A 588 -1.32 -14.85 22.42
C THR A 588 -2.50 -15.19 21.52
N ARG A 589 -2.58 -14.57 20.34
CA ARG A 589 -3.60 -14.83 19.32
C ARG A 589 -3.29 -16.06 18.45
N GLY A 590 -2.14 -16.70 18.64
CA GLY A 590 -1.71 -17.85 17.86
C GLY A 590 -1.33 -17.52 16.41
N LEU A 591 -1.09 -16.25 16.09
CA LEU A 591 -0.60 -15.76 14.80
C LEU A 591 0.91 -16.03 14.62
N TRP A 592 1.61 -16.26 15.73
CA TRP A 592 3.03 -16.62 15.74
C TRP A 592 3.32 -17.70 16.78
N ARG A 593 4.01 -18.77 16.37
CA ARG A 593 4.46 -19.87 17.20
C ARG A 593 5.96 -20.09 17.04
N SER A 594 6.73 -19.40 17.85
CA SER A 594 8.19 -19.55 17.83
C SER A 594 8.67 -20.84 18.49
N ARG A 595 9.77 -21.39 17.97
CA ARG A 595 10.57 -22.44 18.65
C ARG A 595 11.79 -21.86 19.38
N LEU A 596 12.01 -20.55 19.30
CA LEU A 596 13.15 -19.89 19.89
C LEU A 596 12.95 -19.71 21.40
N ASN A 597 13.89 -20.23 22.20
CA ASN A 597 13.88 -20.04 23.66
C ASN A 597 13.95 -18.56 24.06
N SER A 598 14.55 -17.70 23.24
CA SER A 598 14.68 -16.26 23.50
C SER A 598 13.34 -15.52 23.51
N THR A 599 12.29 -16.07 22.88
CA THR A 599 10.96 -15.45 22.91
C THR A 599 10.30 -15.49 24.28
N ALA A 600 10.83 -16.26 25.23
CA ALA A 600 10.41 -16.22 26.63
C ALA A 600 10.55 -14.81 27.26
N LEU A 601 11.42 -13.95 26.71
CA LEU A 601 11.52 -12.54 27.09
C LEU A 601 10.21 -11.76 26.91
N LEU A 602 9.35 -12.20 25.97
CA LEU A 602 8.02 -11.60 25.76
C LEU A 602 7.03 -12.01 26.86
N ALA A 603 7.22 -13.19 27.46
CA ALA A 603 6.35 -13.72 28.52
C ALA A 603 6.69 -13.14 29.91
N ALA A 604 7.95 -12.76 30.16
CA ALA A 604 8.42 -12.33 31.48
C ALA A 604 7.78 -11.02 32.01
N GLU A 605 7.21 -10.18 31.15
CA GLU A 605 6.43 -9.00 31.58
C GLU A 605 4.92 -9.23 31.63
N ARG A 606 4.42 -10.37 31.13
CA ARG A 606 3.00 -10.76 31.30
C ARG A 606 2.65 -10.86 32.79
N GLU A 607 3.58 -11.38 33.59
CA GLU A 607 3.46 -11.47 35.06
C GLU A 607 3.70 -10.13 35.79
N ALA A 608 4.22 -9.11 35.11
CA ALA A 608 4.45 -7.78 35.70
C ALA A 608 3.34 -6.76 35.37
N ALA A 609 2.54 -7.03 34.33
CA ALA A 609 1.42 -6.20 33.89
C ALA A 609 0.04 -6.72 34.35
N GLU A 610 -0.08 -8.02 34.66
CA GLU A 610 -1.18 -8.61 35.46
C GLU A 610 -0.93 -8.41 36.96
#